data_AF-A0A5S3W342-F1
#
_entry.id   AF-A0A5S3W342-F1
#
_cell.length_a   1.000
_cell.length_b   1.000
_cell.length_c   1.000
_cell.angle_alpha   90.00
_cell.angle_beta   90.00
_cell.angle_gamma   90.00
#
_symmetry.space_group_name_H-M   'P 1'
#
loop_
_entity.id
_entity.type
_entity.pdbx_description
1 polymer ?
#
loop_
_entity_poly.entity_id
_entity_poly.type
_entity_poly.pdbx_seq_one_letter_code
_entity_poly.pdbx_strand_id
1 'polypeptide(L)' 'MTSKIVSKSADEDKLEIYTHSVSCYVIDADHKLIDISFVELVVMRAGAYSADRVLEMREQLKSQNKSH' A
#
# COMPACT_ATOMS: atom_id res chain seq x y z
N MET A 1 -1.42 -15.85 13.58
CA MET A 1 -2.60 -15.13 13.06
C MET A 1 -2.55 -15.23 11.55
N THR A 2 -3.56 -15.80 10.91
CA THR A 2 -3.57 -16.01 9.45
C THR A 2 -4.60 -15.06 8.85
N SER A 3 -4.16 -14.04 8.14
CA SER A 3 -5.06 -13.11 7.46
C SER A 3 -5.57 -13.75 6.18
N LYS A 4 -6.84 -14.16 6.18
CA LYS A 4 -7.50 -14.74 4.99
C LYS A 4 -7.66 -13.65 3.93
N ILE A 5 -7.24 -13.91 2.70
CA ILE A 5 -7.51 -13.05 1.55
C ILE A 5 -9.02 -13.08 1.29
N VAL A 6 -9.62 -11.89 1.21
CA VAL A 6 -11.07 -11.73 0.98
C VAL A 6 -11.32 -11.32 -0.46
N SER A 7 -10.47 -10.48 -1.04
CA SER A 7 -10.59 -10.09 -2.43
C SER A 7 -9.23 -9.74 -3.05
N LYS A 8 -9.21 -9.74 -4.38
CA LYS A 8 -8.09 -9.30 -5.20
C LYS A 8 -8.61 -8.50 -6.39
N SER A 9 -7.89 -7.47 -6.79
CA SER A 9 -8.18 -6.69 -8.00
C SER A 9 -6.89 -6.38 -8.75
N ALA A 10 -6.94 -6.43 -10.08
CA ALA A 10 -5.86 -5.97 -10.92
C ALA A 10 -6.11 -4.50 -11.27
N ASP A 11 -5.09 -3.66 -11.07
CA ASP A 11 -5.06 -2.25 -11.47
C ASP A 11 -3.79 -2.02 -12.29
N GLU A 12 -3.95 -1.86 -13.61
CA GLU A 12 -2.85 -1.81 -14.58
C GLU A 12 -1.86 -2.98 -14.42
N ASP A 13 -0.64 -2.70 -13.95
CA ASP A 13 0.48 -3.61 -13.72
C ASP A 13 0.57 -4.11 -12.27
N LYS A 14 -0.43 -3.80 -11.43
CA LYS A 14 -0.46 -4.08 -9.99
C LYS A 14 -1.57 -5.04 -9.61
N LEU A 15 -1.29 -5.87 -8.61
CA LEU A 15 -2.29 -6.70 -7.95
C LEU A 15 -2.53 -6.20 -6.53
N GLU A 16 -3.75 -5.77 -6.26
CA GLU A 16 -4.18 -5.36 -4.93
C GLU A 16 -4.83 -6.54 -4.20
N ILE A 17 -4.51 -6.70 -2.92
CA ILE A 17 -4.97 -7.80 -2.07
C ILE A 17 -5.57 -7.20 -0.80
N TYR A 18 -6.83 -7.53 -0.56
CA TYR A 18 -7.55 -7.12 0.65
C TYR A 18 -7.77 -8.33 1.54
N THR A 19 -7.40 -8.18 2.81
CA THR A 19 -7.55 -9.25 3.80
C THR A 19 -8.68 -8.97 4.78
N HIS A 20 -9.17 -10.02 5.42
CA HIS A 20 -10.23 -9.92 6.44
C HIS A 20 -9.79 -9.10 7.66
N SER A 21 -8.48 -8.96 7.89
CA SER A 21 -7.93 -8.13 8.98
C SER A 21 -7.87 -6.64 8.64
N VAL A 22 -8.53 -6.20 7.56
CA VAL A 22 -8.50 -4.81 7.07
C VAL A 22 -7.11 -4.37 6.57
N SER A 23 -6.16 -5.31 6.48
CA SER A 23 -4.85 -5.06 5.88
C SER A 23 -4.97 -5.06 4.35
N CYS A 24 -4.24 -4.15 3.71
CA CYS A 24 -4.18 -4.01 2.27
C CYS A 24 -2.74 -4.20 1.79
N TYR A 25 -2.56 -5.01 0.76
CA TYR A 25 -1.26 -5.25 0.16
C TYR A 25 -1.31 -4.98 -1.33
N VAL A 26 -0.21 -4.50 -1.89
CA VAL A 26 -0.03 -4.35 -3.33
C VAL A 26 1.18 -5.16 -3.78
N ILE A 27 1.02 -5.92 -4.85
CA ILE A 27 2.12 -6.50 -5.61
C ILE A 27 2.31 -5.62 -6.84
N ASP A 28 3.47 -4.99 -6.95
CA ASP A 28 3.83 -4.12 -8.07
C ASP A 28 4.42 -4.91 -9.26
N ALA A 29 4.78 -4.19 -10.34
CA ALA A 29 5.42 -4.78 -11.52
C ALA A 29 6.78 -5.44 -11.21
N ASP A 30 7.47 -4.98 -10.16
CA ASP A 30 8.71 -5.59 -9.66
C ASP A 30 8.44 -6.85 -8.81
N HIS A 31 7.17 -7.25 -8.68
CA HIS A 31 6.70 -8.36 -7.86
C HIS A 31 7.03 -8.18 -6.36
N LYS A 32 7.19 -6.93 -5.90
CA LYS A 32 7.40 -6.61 -4.50
C LYS A 32 6.06 -6.56 -3.79
N LEU A 33 5.97 -7.24 -2.65
CA LEU A 33 4.82 -7.14 -1.76
C LEU A 33 4.98 -5.91 -0.87
N ILE A 34 4.09 -4.94 -1.03
CA ILE A 34 4.11 -3.68 -0.30
C ILE A 34 2.92 -3.64 0.66
N ASP A 35 3.22 -3.37 1.94
CA ASP A 35 2.22 -3.13 2.98
C ASP A 35 1.77 -1.67 2.97
N ILE A 36 0.47 -1.47 2.71
CA ILE A 36 -0.14 -0.15 2.62
C ILE A 36 -1.44 -0.06 3.41
N SER A 37 -1.72 1.13 3.91
CA SER A 37 -3.03 1.45 4.45
C SER A 37 -4.05 1.64 3.33
N PHE A 38 -5.33 1.57 3.68
CA PHE A 38 -6.41 1.83 2.75
C PHE A 38 -6.38 3.26 2.17
N VAL A 39 -5.97 4.26 2.96
CA VAL A 39 -5.87 5.66 2.50
C VAL A 39 -4.78 5.81 1.45
N GLU A 40 -3.62 5.19 1.69
CA GLU A 40 -2.50 5.18 0.74
C GLU A 40 -2.89 4.50 -0.57
N LEU A 41 -3.64 3.40 -0.51
CA LEU A 41 -4.18 2.75 -1.69
C LEU A 41 -5.09 3.66 -2.51
N VAL A 42 -6.02 4.37 -1.87
CA VAL A 42 -6.93 5.31 -2.55
C VAL A 42 -6.15 6.42 -3.26
N VAL A 43 -5.10 6.92 -2.61
CA VAL A 43 -4.20 7.94 -3.20
C VAL A 43 -3.45 7.39 -4.42
N MET A 44 -2.98 6.14 -4.36
CA MET A 44 -2.32 5.47 -5.48
C MET A 44 -3.26 5.28 -6.67
N ARG A 45 -4.50 4.81 -6.44
CA ARG A 45 -5.52 4.63 -7.49
C ARG A 45 -5.93 5.93 -8.17
N ALA A 46 -5.87 7.05 -7.46
CA ALA A 46 -6.10 8.36 -8.05
C ALA A 46 -4.99 8.80 -9.02
N GLY A 47 -3.92 8.02 -9.15
CA GLY A 47 -2.77 8.31 -10.01
C GLY A 47 -1.88 9.44 -9.48
N ALA A 48 -2.12 9.92 -8.25
CA ALA A 48 -1.40 11.06 -7.71
C ALA A 48 0.07 10.73 -7.36
N TYR A 49 0.33 9.51 -6.90
CA TYR A 49 1.66 9.08 -6.45
C TYR A 49 1.89 7.59 -6.72
N SER A 50 3.14 7.23 -7.06
CA SER A 50 3.57 5.82 -7.15
C SER A 50 3.69 5.17 -5.76
N ALA A 51 3.74 3.85 -5.72
CA ALA A 51 3.92 3.10 -4.48
C ALA A 51 5.20 3.52 -3.72
N ASP A 52 6.33 3.62 -4.43
CA ASP A 52 7.60 4.06 -3.85
C ASP A 52 7.50 5.46 -3.25
N ARG A 53 6.82 6.39 -3.94
CA ARG A 53 6.66 7.76 -3.46
C ARG A 53 5.81 7.82 -2.19
N VAL A 54 4.76 7.01 -2.12
CA VAL A 54 3.93 6.89 -0.92
C VAL A 54 4.74 6.34 0.26
N LEU A 55 5.58 5.33 0.03
CA LEU A 55 6.47 4.78 1.06
C LEU A 55 7.50 5.81 1.55
N GLU A 56 8.08 6.57 0.64
CA GLU A 56 9.03 7.64 0.97
C GLU A 56 8.37 8.71 1.86
N MET A 57 7.18 9.18 1.47
CA MET A 57 6.42 10.17 2.25
C MET A 57 6.07 9.65 3.64
N ARG A 58 5.69 8.37 3.75
CA ARG A 58 5.43 7.72 5.04
C ARG A 58 6.66 7.74 5.95
N GLU A 59 7.84 7.39 5.42
CA GLU A 59 9.08 7.41 6.20
C GLU A 59 9.49 8.84 6.59
N GLN A 60 9.29 9.82 5.70
CA GLN A 60 9.51 11.24 6.02
C GLN A 60 8.61 11.70 7.18
N LEU A 61 7.31 11.38 7.15
CA LEU A 61 6.37 11.68 8.24
C LEU A 61 6.78 11.02 9.55
N LYS A 62 7.23 9.75 9.52
CA LYS A 62 7.75 9.07 10.72
C LYS A 62 9.00 9.76 11.27
N SER A 63 9.88 10.25 10.39
CA SER A 63 11.10 10.95 10.82
C SER A 63 10.79 12.30 11.48
N GLN A 64 9.86 13.08 10.92
CA GLN A 64 9.42 14.35 11.50
C GLN A 64 8.81 14.16 12.88
N ASN A 65 7.97 13.14 13.06
CA ASN A 65 7.33 12.86 14.36
C ASN A 65 8.30 12.35 15.43
N LYS A 66 9.52 11.91 15.07
CA LYS A 66 10.55 11.48 16.04
C LYS A 66 11.44 12.64 16.51
N SER A 67 11.45 13.77 15.80
CA SER A 67 12.24 14.95 16.13
C SER A 67 11.50 15.95 17.03
N HIS A 68 10.33 15.57 17.53
CA HIS A 68 9.42 16.41 18.31
C HIS A 68 9.08 15.79 19.66
#